data_AF-A0AAX3UED9-F1
#
_entry.id   AF-A0AAX3UED9-F1
#
_cell.length_a   1.000
_cell.length_b   1.000
_cell.length_c   1.000
_cell.angle_alpha   90.00
_cell.angle_beta   90.00
_cell.angle_gamma   90.00
#
_symmetry.space_group_name_H-M   'P 1'
#
loop_
_entity.id
_entity.type
_entity.pdbx_description
1 polymer ?
#
loop_
_entity_poly.entity_id
_entity_poly.type
_entity_poly.pdbx_seq_one_letter_code
_entity_poly.pdbx_strand_id
1 'polypeptide(L)'
;MGERTQILVNVHLSDEKCPFGTVIHYQWGAGITMLLDAISVIRSLPSPYMLKYDDDDEDKFKYLDSILKSQDFEIRNPQVYRNLYKHILNGVQHGSSNEYYDLAQIQDLLKKHPDDSNDREDLLYRLDDSLCARLDAFYLTCDNNDGYMIIDATYSNNHEIDVKLGFGVETNPLADNNERRDTFKFLSFEDFCNQPAYKCSCNEDFQAGYKLLLRSIGCTFMNAEDQNRILAIKRQQNLINC
;
A
#
# COMPACT_ATOMS: atom_id res chain seq x y z
N MET A 1 -4.75 13.13 18.80
CA MET A 1 -4.36 12.79 17.42
C MET A 1 -5.03 11.45 17.13
N GLY A 2 -5.81 11.35 16.04
CA GLY A 2 -6.67 10.19 15.77
C GLY A 2 -5.88 8.92 15.47
N GLU A 3 -6.54 7.77 15.65
CA GLU A 3 -6.02 6.43 15.30
C GLU A 3 -5.76 6.37 13.78
N ARG A 4 -4.49 6.16 13.39
CA ARG A 4 -4.05 6.13 11.98
C ARG A 4 -3.91 4.71 11.46
N THR A 5 -5.02 4.08 11.06
CA THR A 5 -4.93 2.77 10.39
C THR A 5 -4.44 2.94 8.95
N GLN A 6 -3.76 1.92 8.42
CA GLN A 6 -3.13 1.99 7.11
C GLN A 6 -3.34 0.71 6.31
N ILE A 7 -3.57 0.88 5.01
CA ILE A 7 -3.54 -0.20 4.02
C ILE A 7 -2.31 0.01 3.15
N LEU A 8 -1.41 -0.97 3.13
CA LEU A 8 -0.43 -1.09 2.05
C LEU A 8 -1.06 -1.88 0.91
N VAL A 9 -1.05 -1.30 -0.29
CA VAL A 9 -1.40 -2.00 -1.51
C VAL A 9 -0.12 -2.22 -2.31
N ASN A 10 0.29 -3.48 -2.44
CA ASN A 10 1.45 -3.90 -3.19
C ASN A 10 0.99 -4.69 -4.42
N VAL A 11 1.51 -4.33 -5.60
CA VAL A 11 1.09 -4.90 -6.87
C VAL A 11 2.31 -5.35 -7.66
N HIS A 12 2.45 -6.66 -7.82
CA HIS A 12 3.50 -7.29 -8.62
C HIS A 12 3.10 -7.31 -10.10
N LEU A 13 3.86 -6.56 -10.90
CA LEU A 13 3.75 -6.50 -12.37
C LEU A 13 4.85 -7.36 -13.00
N SER A 14 4.52 -8.19 -13.98
CA SER A 14 5.47 -9.13 -14.61
C SER A 14 6.66 -8.47 -15.31
N ASP A 15 6.48 -7.24 -15.79
CA ASP A 15 7.43 -6.54 -16.65
C ASP A 15 8.33 -5.55 -15.87
N GLU A 16 8.09 -5.43 -14.56
CA GLU A 16 8.77 -4.47 -13.67
C GLU A 16 9.72 -5.18 -12.71
N LYS A 17 10.84 -4.51 -12.41
CA LYS A 17 11.84 -5.01 -11.47
C LYS A 17 11.37 -4.86 -10.03
N CYS A 18 10.69 -3.75 -9.74
CA CYS A 18 10.14 -3.43 -8.45
C CYS A 18 8.61 -3.56 -8.51
N PRO A 19 7.93 -4.03 -7.44
CA PRO A 19 6.48 -3.94 -7.40
C PRO A 19 6.04 -2.48 -7.30
N PHE A 20 4.81 -2.20 -7.73
CA PHE A 20 4.12 -0.96 -7.36
C PHE A 20 3.70 -1.07 -5.90
N GLY A 21 3.80 0.03 -5.17
CA GLY A 21 3.38 0.07 -3.78
C GLY A 21 2.79 1.42 -3.40
N THR A 22 1.68 1.41 -2.66
CA THR A 22 1.04 2.64 -2.18
C THR A 22 0.44 2.46 -0.79
N VAL A 23 0.48 3.52 0.00
CA VAL A 23 -0.10 3.56 1.34
C VAL A 23 -1.38 4.40 1.35
N ILE A 24 -2.45 3.82 1.86
CA ILE A 24 -3.70 4.55 2.15
C ILE A 24 -3.74 4.84 3.65
N HIS A 25 -3.72 6.12 4.00
CA HIS A 25 -3.77 6.61 5.37
C HIS A 25 -5.18 6.99 5.79
N TYR A 26 -5.68 6.40 6.89
CA TYR A 26 -6.98 6.72 7.47
C TYR A 26 -6.80 7.56 8.73
N GLN A 27 -7.18 8.84 8.72
CA GLN A 27 -7.04 9.69 9.91
C GLN A 27 -8.10 9.44 11.02
N TRP A 28 -9.16 8.67 10.72
CA TRP A 28 -10.27 8.38 11.66
C TRP A 28 -10.96 7.04 11.36
N GLY A 29 -10.17 6.02 10.99
CA GLY A 29 -10.70 4.71 10.60
C GLY A 29 -11.15 3.88 11.81
N ALA A 30 -12.37 4.13 12.33
CA ALA A 30 -12.94 3.32 13.40
C ALA A 30 -13.45 1.97 12.86
N GLY A 31 -13.03 0.87 13.48
CA GLY A 31 -13.62 -0.45 13.28
C GLY A 31 -13.41 -1.05 11.88
N ILE A 32 -14.48 -1.49 11.23
CA ILE A 32 -14.41 -2.32 10.01
C ILE A 32 -14.21 -1.54 8.70
N THR A 33 -14.11 -0.21 8.74
CA THR A 33 -13.99 0.64 7.54
C THR A 33 -12.84 0.23 6.62
N MET A 34 -11.66 0.02 7.20
CA MET A 34 -10.47 -0.42 6.45
C MET A 34 -10.70 -1.77 5.74
N LEU A 35 -11.37 -2.70 6.43
CA LEU A 35 -11.71 -4.02 5.88
C LEU A 35 -12.68 -3.88 4.69
N LEU A 36 -13.67 -3.00 4.80
CA LEU A 36 -14.63 -2.72 3.73
C LEU A 36 -13.99 -2.03 2.53
N ASP A 37 -13.15 -1.03 2.76
CA ASP A 37 -12.43 -0.36 1.67
C ASP A 37 -11.45 -1.30 0.96
N ALA A 38 -10.81 -2.23 1.67
CA ALA A 38 -9.96 -3.21 1.03
C ALA A 38 -10.71 -4.02 -0.04
N ILE A 39 -11.99 -4.37 0.19
CA ILE A 39 -12.81 -5.03 -0.83
C ILE A 39 -13.00 -4.12 -2.05
N SER A 40 -13.33 -2.85 -1.82
CA SER A 40 -13.58 -1.90 -2.90
C SER A 40 -12.30 -1.60 -3.70
N VAL A 41 -11.15 -1.49 -3.04
CA VAL A 41 -9.82 -1.36 -3.64
C VAL A 41 -9.49 -2.59 -4.50
N ILE A 42 -9.71 -3.80 -3.97
CA ILE A 42 -9.46 -5.03 -4.73
C ILE A 42 -10.34 -5.08 -5.98
N ARG A 43 -11.61 -4.70 -5.87
CA ARG A 43 -12.55 -4.66 -7.00
C ARG A 43 -12.23 -3.56 -8.00
N SER A 44 -11.54 -2.49 -7.59
CA SER A 44 -11.12 -1.43 -8.49
C SER A 44 -9.78 -1.74 -9.17
N LEU A 45 -9.06 -2.80 -8.77
CA LEU A 45 -7.85 -3.22 -9.48
C LEU A 45 -8.18 -3.51 -10.94
N PRO A 46 -7.59 -2.76 -11.87
CA PRO A 46 -7.94 -2.86 -13.28
C PRO A 46 -7.31 -4.12 -13.87
N SER A 47 -7.83 -4.55 -15.01
CA SER A 47 -7.13 -5.56 -15.81
C SER A 47 -5.79 -5.02 -16.35
N PRO A 48 -4.77 -5.86 -16.59
CA PRO A 48 -3.46 -5.43 -17.10
C PRO A 48 -3.50 -4.62 -18.39
N TYR A 49 -4.46 -4.92 -19.27
CA TYR A 49 -4.59 -4.18 -20.52
C TYR A 49 -5.02 -2.73 -20.26
N MET A 50 -5.98 -2.50 -19.35
CA MET A 50 -6.47 -1.16 -19.02
C MET A 50 -5.35 -0.26 -18.50
N LEU A 51 -4.38 -0.81 -17.77
CA LEU A 51 -3.25 -0.03 -17.23
C LEU A 51 -2.39 0.65 -18.31
N LYS A 52 -2.35 0.10 -19.52
CA LYS A 52 -1.57 0.66 -20.65
C LYS A 52 -2.39 1.63 -21.50
N TYR A 53 -3.71 1.54 -21.46
CA TYR A 53 -4.62 2.30 -22.34
C TYR A 53 -5.48 3.31 -21.59
N ASP A 54 -5.45 3.32 -20.27
CA ASP A 54 -6.10 4.35 -19.48
C ASP A 54 -5.44 5.70 -19.78
N ASP A 55 -6.31 6.65 -20.13
CA ASP A 55 -6.02 7.93 -20.74
C ASP A 55 -5.48 8.91 -19.69
N ASP A 56 -4.27 8.63 -19.24
CA ASP A 56 -3.47 9.50 -18.39
C ASP A 56 -2.56 10.31 -19.32
N ASP A 57 -2.95 11.56 -19.57
CA ASP A 57 -2.29 12.52 -20.46
C ASP A 57 -0.75 12.49 -20.29
N GLU A 58 -0.08 11.81 -21.24
CA GLU A 58 1.37 11.58 -21.20
C GLU A 58 2.13 12.90 -21.22
N ASP A 59 1.62 13.90 -21.95
CA ASP A 59 2.20 15.24 -22.01
C ASP A 59 2.04 15.97 -20.67
N LYS A 60 0.90 15.81 -19.99
CA LYS A 60 0.67 16.39 -18.66
C LYS A 60 1.71 15.91 -17.64
N PHE A 61 2.09 14.64 -17.67
CA PHE A 61 2.93 14.01 -16.64
C PHE A 61 4.38 13.75 -17.04
N LYS A 62 4.81 14.24 -18.21
CA LYS A 62 6.15 14.05 -18.76
C LYS A 62 7.29 14.36 -17.79
N TYR A 63 7.16 15.40 -16.96
CA TYR A 63 8.19 15.76 -15.98
C TYR A 63 8.23 14.75 -14.83
N LEU A 64 7.08 14.39 -14.28
CA LEU A 64 6.99 13.36 -13.24
C LEU A 64 7.52 12.01 -13.75
N ASP A 65 7.16 11.62 -14.96
CA ASP A 65 7.61 10.36 -15.57
C ASP A 65 9.14 10.34 -15.76
N SER A 66 9.77 11.49 -15.98
CA SER A 66 11.25 11.59 -16.04
C SER A 66 11.91 11.37 -14.68
N ILE A 67 11.27 11.82 -13.59
CA ILE A 67 11.73 11.59 -12.22
C ILE A 67 11.54 10.12 -11.84
N LEU A 68 10.37 9.54 -12.13
CA LEU A 68 10.09 8.14 -11.81
C LEU A 68 10.99 7.15 -12.58
N LYS A 69 11.55 7.57 -13.72
CA LYS A 69 12.56 6.80 -14.48
C LYS A 69 14.00 7.01 -13.98
N SER A 70 14.25 7.91 -13.02
CA SER A 70 15.59 8.16 -12.48
C SER A 70 16.12 6.95 -11.70
N GLN A 71 17.38 7.00 -11.30
CA GLN A 71 17.99 5.96 -10.47
C GLN A 71 17.36 5.85 -9.07
N ASP A 72 16.62 6.88 -8.64
CA ASP A 72 16.02 6.91 -7.30
C ASP A 72 14.78 6.01 -7.23
N PHE A 73 14.03 5.89 -8.33
CA PHE A 73 12.80 5.11 -8.41
C PHE A 73 12.89 3.90 -9.34
N GLU A 74 13.68 3.99 -10.41
CA GLU A 74 13.89 2.94 -11.43
C GLU A 74 12.59 2.37 -12.07
N ILE A 75 11.50 3.13 -12.12
CA ILE A 75 10.23 2.68 -12.73
C ILE A 75 10.32 2.75 -14.25
N ARG A 76 10.15 1.61 -14.93
CA ARG A 76 10.23 1.55 -16.41
C ARG A 76 8.98 2.12 -17.07
N ASN A 77 7.80 1.80 -16.52
CA ASN A 77 6.51 2.25 -17.04
C ASN A 77 5.75 3.14 -16.03
N PRO A 78 6.13 4.41 -15.83
CA PRO A 78 5.47 5.32 -14.90
C PRO A 78 3.95 5.47 -15.11
N GLN A 79 3.49 5.47 -16.37
CA GLN A 79 2.07 5.53 -16.69
C GLN A 79 1.28 4.40 -16.03
N VAL A 80 1.82 3.17 -16.02
CA VAL A 80 1.17 2.02 -15.37
C VAL A 80 1.03 2.24 -13.87
N TYR A 81 2.05 2.81 -13.22
CA TYR A 81 2.04 3.13 -11.79
C TYR A 81 1.01 4.22 -11.47
N ARG A 82 0.96 5.29 -12.28
CA ARG A 82 -0.02 6.37 -12.12
C ARG A 82 -1.46 5.86 -12.29
N ASN A 83 -1.69 5.03 -13.32
CA ASN A 83 -2.98 4.40 -13.55
C ASN A 83 -3.38 3.47 -12.39
N LEU A 84 -2.47 2.62 -11.90
CA LEU A 84 -2.72 1.79 -10.72
C LEU A 84 -3.11 2.63 -9.50
N TYR A 85 -2.34 3.66 -9.20
CA TYR A 85 -2.60 4.55 -8.07
C TYR A 85 -3.99 5.20 -8.17
N LYS A 86 -4.34 5.73 -9.34
CA LYS A 86 -5.67 6.30 -9.61
C LYS A 86 -6.81 5.30 -9.40
N HIS A 87 -6.67 4.06 -9.90
CA HIS A 87 -7.67 3.01 -9.69
C HIS A 87 -7.81 2.59 -8.24
N ILE A 88 -6.70 2.48 -7.52
CA ILE A 88 -6.69 2.17 -6.09
C ILE A 88 -7.43 3.27 -5.32
N LEU A 89 -7.10 4.55 -5.58
CA LEU A 89 -7.76 5.68 -4.94
C LEU A 89 -9.27 5.75 -5.23
N ASN A 90 -9.69 5.42 -6.46
CA ASN A 90 -11.12 5.32 -6.81
C ASN A 90 -11.86 4.22 -6.03
N GLY A 91 -11.13 3.19 -5.58
CA GLY A 91 -11.65 2.11 -4.74
C GLY A 91 -11.84 2.50 -3.28
N VAL A 92 -11.22 3.59 -2.81
CA VAL A 92 -11.33 4.02 -1.41
C VAL A 92 -12.61 4.84 -1.22
N GLN A 93 -13.59 4.31 -0.50
CA GLN A 93 -14.95 4.89 -0.44
C GLN A 93 -15.39 5.32 0.96
N HIS A 94 -14.83 4.76 2.04
CA HIS A 94 -15.44 4.83 3.38
C HIS A 94 -14.65 5.63 4.42
N GLY A 95 -13.66 6.45 4.03
CA GLY A 95 -12.91 7.33 4.93
C GLY A 95 -13.38 8.79 4.90
N SER A 96 -13.67 9.37 6.07
CA SER A 96 -14.10 10.77 6.22
C SER A 96 -12.99 11.79 5.96
N SER A 97 -11.73 11.35 5.91
CA SER A 97 -10.55 12.13 5.53
C SER A 97 -9.42 11.18 5.12
N ASN A 98 -9.47 10.71 3.88
CA ASN A 98 -8.34 9.98 3.28
C ASN A 98 -7.31 11.01 2.84
N GLU A 99 -6.09 10.91 3.39
CA GLU A 99 -4.97 11.70 2.90
C GLU A 99 -4.36 10.93 1.73
N TYR A 100 -4.58 11.43 0.52
CA TYR A 100 -3.90 10.96 -0.68
C TYR A 100 -3.14 12.11 -1.31
N TYR A 101 -2.04 11.77 -1.97
CA TYR A 101 -1.24 12.74 -2.67
C TYR A 101 -1.71 12.91 -4.11
N ASP A 102 -2.03 14.14 -4.50
CA ASP A 102 -2.35 14.49 -5.89
C ASP A 102 -1.04 14.56 -6.71
N LEU A 103 -0.86 13.60 -7.62
CA LEU A 103 0.35 13.52 -8.45
C LEU A 103 0.54 14.74 -9.36
N ALA A 104 -0.55 15.37 -9.82
CA ALA A 104 -0.45 16.58 -10.63
C ALA A 104 0.04 17.76 -9.79
N GLN A 105 -0.47 17.88 -8.56
CA GLN A 105 0.01 18.87 -7.60
C GLN A 105 1.47 18.65 -7.23
N ILE A 106 1.87 17.40 -6.93
CA ILE A 106 3.27 17.06 -6.64
C ILE A 106 4.17 17.47 -7.80
N GLN A 107 3.80 17.11 -9.04
CA GLN A 107 4.59 17.47 -10.21
C GLN A 107 4.79 18.99 -10.32
N ASP A 108 3.72 19.76 -10.13
CA ASP A 108 3.78 21.23 -10.25
C ASP A 108 4.64 21.86 -9.14
N LEU A 109 4.67 21.26 -7.95
CA LEU A 109 5.56 21.67 -6.87
C LEU A 109 7.01 21.29 -7.18
N LEU A 110 7.28 20.07 -7.63
CA LEU A 110 8.63 19.63 -8.00
C LEU A 110 9.26 20.51 -9.09
N LYS A 111 8.47 21.04 -10.03
CA LYS A 111 8.95 22.01 -11.03
C LYS A 111 9.35 23.37 -10.45
N LYS A 112 8.79 23.75 -9.30
CA LYS A 112 8.99 25.07 -8.65
C LYS A 112 10.11 25.04 -7.62
N HIS A 113 10.38 23.88 -7.04
CA HIS A 113 11.39 23.71 -5.99
C HIS A 113 12.75 23.31 -6.57
N PRO A 114 13.86 23.98 -6.17
CA PRO A 114 15.22 23.60 -6.55
C PRO A 114 15.57 22.15 -6.17
N ASP A 115 16.51 21.56 -6.91
CA ASP A 115 16.96 20.17 -6.73
C ASP A 115 17.50 19.89 -5.32
N ASP A 116 18.05 20.89 -4.65
CA ASP A 116 18.70 20.83 -3.34
C ASP A 116 17.84 21.34 -2.18
N SER A 117 16.54 21.58 -2.41
CA SER A 117 15.65 22.13 -1.38
C SER A 117 14.99 21.03 -0.53
N ASN A 118 14.86 21.27 0.78
CA ASN A 118 14.14 20.37 1.69
C ASN A 118 12.69 20.11 1.25
N ASP A 119 12.04 21.10 0.61
CA ASP A 119 10.70 20.96 0.07
C ASP A 119 10.65 19.91 -1.06
N ARG A 120 11.71 19.83 -1.88
CA ARG A 120 11.81 18.80 -2.91
C ARG A 120 12.02 17.42 -2.30
N GLU A 121 12.86 17.29 -1.29
CA GLU A 121 13.07 16.03 -0.58
C GLU A 121 11.75 15.49 0.00
N ASP A 122 10.94 16.35 0.64
CA ASP A 122 9.61 16.00 1.14
C ASP A 122 8.68 15.54 0.00
N LEU A 123 8.70 16.22 -1.14
CA LEU A 123 7.89 15.81 -2.30
C LEU A 123 8.32 14.46 -2.89
N LEU A 124 9.62 14.17 -2.90
CA LEU A 124 10.13 12.86 -3.33
C LEU A 124 9.73 11.76 -2.35
N TYR A 125 9.77 12.01 -1.04
CA TYR A 125 9.26 11.08 -0.02
C TYR A 125 7.77 10.77 -0.24
N ARG A 126 6.95 11.79 -0.53
CA ARG A 126 5.52 11.58 -0.84
C ARG A 126 5.31 10.74 -2.10
N LEU A 127 6.16 10.89 -3.11
CA LEU A 127 6.12 10.05 -4.31
C LEU A 127 6.48 8.60 -3.99
N ASP A 128 7.49 8.38 -3.14
CA ASP A 128 7.86 7.05 -2.68
C ASP A 128 6.67 6.38 -1.96
N ASP A 129 6.03 7.07 -1.02
CA ASP A 129 4.84 6.55 -0.30
C ASP A 129 3.63 6.31 -1.22
N SER A 130 3.50 7.11 -2.29
CA SER A 130 2.37 7.02 -3.23
C SER A 130 2.52 5.90 -4.27
N LEU A 131 3.74 5.65 -4.76
CA LEU A 131 3.98 4.84 -5.96
C LEU A 131 5.00 3.72 -5.76
N CYS A 132 5.86 3.83 -4.75
CA CYS A 132 6.98 2.92 -4.50
C CYS A 132 7.00 2.36 -3.06
N ALA A 133 5.90 2.48 -2.31
CA ALA A 133 5.86 2.06 -0.92
C ALA A 133 6.21 0.59 -0.78
N ARG A 134 7.26 0.28 -0.02
CA ARG A 134 7.83 -1.06 -0.04
C ARG A 134 7.27 -1.92 1.08
N LEU A 135 6.86 -3.14 0.73
CA LEU A 135 6.35 -4.13 1.69
C LEU A 135 7.34 -4.46 2.83
N ASP A 136 8.64 -4.34 2.59
CA ASP A 136 9.70 -4.58 3.56
C ASP A 136 10.13 -3.35 4.36
N ALA A 137 9.58 -2.16 4.06
CA ALA A 137 9.83 -0.92 4.80
C ALA A 137 8.54 -0.30 5.36
N PHE A 138 7.36 -0.79 4.95
CA PHE A 138 6.06 -0.22 5.27
C PHE A 138 5.72 -0.14 6.76
N TYR A 139 6.30 -1.00 7.60
CA TYR A 139 6.14 -0.86 9.06
C TYR A 139 6.81 0.42 9.62
N LEU A 140 7.73 1.04 8.88
CA LEU A 140 8.31 2.34 9.23
C LEU A 140 7.34 3.48 8.96
N THR A 141 6.40 3.30 8.04
CA THR A 141 5.36 4.28 7.73
C THR A 141 4.13 4.12 8.64
N CYS A 142 4.04 3.00 9.40
CA CYS A 142 3.00 2.75 10.39
C CYS A 142 3.16 3.62 11.63
N ASP A 143 2.33 4.66 11.74
CA ASP A 143 2.37 5.60 12.87
C ASP A 143 1.61 5.10 14.12
N ASN A 144 0.97 3.92 14.08
CA ASN A 144 0.20 3.39 15.21
C ASN A 144 0.34 1.88 15.44
N ASN A 145 -0.20 1.45 16.58
CA ASN A 145 -0.30 0.06 17.02
C ASN A 145 -1.72 -0.52 16.87
N ASP A 146 -2.63 0.19 16.20
CA ASP A 146 -4.00 -0.29 15.96
C ASP A 146 -4.08 -1.25 14.77
N GLY A 147 -2.93 -1.65 14.25
CA GLY A 147 -2.81 -2.66 13.21
C GLY A 147 -2.91 -2.10 11.79
N TYR A 148 -2.29 -2.81 10.88
CA TYR A 148 -2.24 -2.51 9.46
C TYR A 148 -2.74 -3.70 8.64
N MET A 149 -3.17 -3.40 7.43
CA MET A 149 -3.59 -4.38 6.44
C MET A 149 -2.71 -4.29 5.20
N ILE A 150 -2.44 -5.43 4.59
CA ILE A 150 -1.65 -5.55 3.37
C ILE A 150 -2.53 -6.19 2.31
N ILE A 151 -2.62 -5.56 1.15
CA ILE A 151 -3.19 -6.13 -0.07
C ILE A 151 -2.00 -6.43 -0.98
N ASP A 152 -1.67 -7.70 -1.17
CA ASP A 152 -0.59 -8.15 -2.05
C ASP A 152 -1.21 -8.80 -3.29
N ALA A 153 -1.17 -8.08 -4.41
CA ALA A 153 -1.74 -8.50 -5.68
C ALA A 153 -0.63 -8.90 -6.66
N THR A 154 -0.83 -9.98 -7.40
CA THR A 154 0.10 -10.43 -8.44
C THR A 154 -0.66 -10.64 -9.75
N TYR A 155 -0.24 -9.92 -10.79
CA TYR A 155 -0.74 -10.16 -12.14
C TYR A 155 -0.03 -11.36 -12.76
N SER A 156 -0.74 -12.47 -12.86
CA SER A 156 -0.25 -13.69 -13.50
C SER A 156 -0.63 -13.69 -14.99
N ASN A 157 0.37 -13.79 -15.85
CA ASN A 157 0.21 -13.96 -17.30
C ASN A 157 -0.71 -12.92 -17.97
N ASN A 158 -0.81 -11.70 -17.45
CA ASN A 158 -1.65 -10.60 -17.95
C ASN A 158 -3.18 -10.84 -17.97
N HIS A 159 -3.70 -11.89 -17.30
CA HIS A 159 -5.12 -12.25 -17.37
C HIS A 159 -5.77 -12.46 -16.00
N GLU A 160 -5.03 -12.97 -15.01
CA GLU A 160 -5.57 -13.25 -13.67
C GLU A 160 -4.82 -12.43 -12.62
N ILE A 161 -5.56 -11.92 -11.65
CA ILE A 161 -5.02 -11.23 -10.48
C ILE A 161 -5.16 -12.18 -9.30
N ASP A 162 -4.05 -12.67 -8.77
CA ASP A 162 -4.05 -13.33 -7.45
C ASP A 162 -3.92 -12.25 -6.38
N VAL A 163 -4.78 -12.29 -5.37
CA VAL A 163 -4.80 -11.26 -4.32
C VAL A 163 -4.79 -11.92 -2.95
N LYS A 164 -3.81 -11.52 -2.14
CA LYS A 164 -3.62 -12.00 -0.78
C LYS A 164 -3.74 -10.86 0.22
N LEU A 165 -4.43 -11.14 1.31
CA LEU A 165 -4.62 -10.20 2.41
C LEU A 165 -3.77 -10.58 3.62
N GLY A 166 -2.90 -9.68 4.02
CA GLY A 166 -2.11 -9.77 5.25
C GLY A 166 -2.63 -8.81 6.31
N PHE A 167 -2.42 -9.19 7.57
CA PHE A 167 -2.70 -8.34 8.73
C PHE A 167 -1.51 -8.36 9.64
N GLY A 168 -1.30 -7.27 10.36
CA GLY A 168 -0.43 -7.34 11.50
C GLY A 168 -0.44 -6.08 12.34
N VAL A 169 0.50 -6.03 13.28
CA VAL A 169 0.57 -5.01 14.30
C VAL A 169 2.01 -4.68 14.67
N GLU A 170 2.23 -3.43 15.07
CA GLU A 170 3.44 -3.02 15.79
C GLU A 170 3.27 -3.35 17.27
N THR A 171 4.05 -4.30 17.80
CA THR A 171 3.90 -4.76 19.19
C THR A 171 4.57 -3.86 20.22
N ASN A 172 5.43 -2.94 19.80
CA ASN A 172 6.01 -1.91 20.65
C ASN A 172 5.71 -0.50 20.09
N PRO A 173 4.67 0.19 20.59
CA PRO A 173 4.32 1.52 20.10
C PRO A 173 5.40 2.60 20.37
N LEU A 174 6.35 2.31 21.26
CA LEU A 174 7.45 3.21 21.61
C LEU A 174 8.75 2.88 20.87
N ALA A 175 8.76 1.81 20.07
CA ALA A 175 9.93 1.46 19.26
C ALA A 175 10.23 2.58 18.27
N ASP A 176 11.50 2.97 18.20
CA ASP A 176 11.99 3.84 17.14
C ASP A 176 12.04 3.09 15.79
N ASN A 177 12.35 3.81 14.71
CA ASN A 177 12.38 3.21 13.37
C ASN A 177 13.34 2.01 13.25
N ASN A 178 14.42 1.97 14.04
CA ASN A 178 15.36 0.84 14.01
C ASN A 178 14.80 -0.37 14.77
N GLU A 179 14.09 -0.14 15.87
CA GLU A 179 13.48 -1.17 16.70
C GLU A 179 12.18 -1.74 16.12
N ARG A 180 11.38 -0.92 15.42
CA ARG A 180 10.12 -1.31 14.74
C ARG A 180 10.30 -2.48 13.77
N ARG A 181 11.54 -2.63 13.28
CA ARG A 181 11.95 -3.76 12.46
C ARG A 181 11.74 -5.10 13.15
N ASP A 182 12.00 -5.21 14.44
CA ASP A 182 11.96 -6.49 15.16
C ASP A 182 10.66 -6.70 15.96
N THR A 183 9.84 -5.67 16.06
CA THR A 183 8.61 -5.66 16.88
C THR A 183 7.32 -5.76 16.06
N PHE A 184 7.40 -5.59 14.74
CA PHE A 184 6.33 -5.93 13.80
C PHE A 184 5.96 -7.43 13.84
N LYS A 185 4.66 -7.73 13.94
CA LYS A 185 4.16 -9.12 13.86
C LYS A 185 2.97 -9.24 12.94
N PHE A 186 3.01 -10.25 12.07
CA PHE A 186 1.84 -10.71 11.35
C PHE A 186 0.83 -11.35 12.30
N LEU A 187 -0.45 -11.13 12.00
CA LEU A 187 -1.59 -11.69 12.72
C LEU A 187 -2.44 -12.52 11.76
N SER A 188 -3.15 -13.50 12.31
CA SER A 188 -4.32 -14.06 11.61
C SER A 188 -5.42 -13.01 11.51
N PHE A 189 -6.37 -13.19 10.59
CA PHE A 189 -7.52 -12.30 10.47
C PHE A 189 -8.35 -12.26 11.78
N GLU A 190 -8.48 -13.41 12.43
CA GLU A 190 -9.17 -13.56 13.71
C GLU A 190 -8.45 -12.81 14.84
N ASP A 191 -7.12 -12.93 14.93
CA ASP A 191 -6.32 -12.22 15.93
C ASP A 191 -6.32 -10.70 15.69
N PHE A 192 -6.35 -10.28 14.41
CA PHE A 192 -6.50 -8.88 14.03
C PHE A 192 -7.87 -8.34 14.46
N CYS A 193 -8.96 -9.05 14.17
CA CYS A 193 -10.31 -8.65 14.59
C CYS A 193 -10.51 -8.67 16.11
N ASN A 194 -9.70 -9.41 16.85
CA ASN A 194 -9.70 -9.42 18.32
C ASN A 194 -8.91 -8.27 18.95
N GLN A 195 -8.18 -7.45 18.17
CA GLN A 195 -7.51 -6.27 18.71
C GLN A 195 -8.54 -5.27 19.27
N PRO A 196 -8.20 -4.50 20.32
CA PRO A 196 -9.14 -3.60 20.99
C PRO A 196 -9.89 -2.65 20.04
N ALA A 197 -9.20 -2.13 19.01
CA ALA A 197 -9.77 -1.21 18.03
C ALA A 197 -10.87 -1.85 17.15
N TYR A 198 -10.80 -3.16 16.86
CA TYR A 198 -11.76 -3.83 15.98
C TYR A 198 -12.78 -4.69 16.70
N LYS A 199 -12.48 -5.16 17.92
CA LYS A 199 -13.26 -6.21 18.61
C LYS A 199 -14.76 -5.93 18.70
N CYS A 200 -15.15 -4.67 18.91
CA CYS A 200 -16.57 -4.30 19.00
C CYS A 200 -17.31 -4.31 17.66
N SER A 201 -16.60 -4.15 16.54
CA SER A 201 -17.17 -4.01 15.20
C SER A 201 -16.92 -5.22 14.28
N CYS A 202 -15.79 -5.90 14.44
CA CYS A 202 -15.44 -7.15 13.74
C CYS A 202 -15.94 -8.39 14.52
N ASN A 203 -17.26 -8.47 14.74
CA ASN A 203 -17.89 -9.62 15.41
C ASN A 203 -17.91 -10.89 14.54
N GLU A 204 -18.36 -12.02 15.09
CA GLU A 204 -18.35 -13.32 14.40
C GLU A 204 -19.16 -13.31 13.09
N ASP A 205 -20.33 -12.67 13.07
CA ASP A 205 -21.18 -12.55 11.88
C ASP A 205 -20.47 -11.74 10.78
N PHE A 206 -19.84 -10.63 11.16
CA PHE A 206 -19.03 -9.83 10.24
C PHE A 206 -17.85 -10.64 9.71
N GLN A 207 -17.10 -11.33 10.58
CA GLN A 207 -15.96 -12.15 10.15
C GLN A 207 -16.37 -13.24 9.17
N ALA A 208 -17.49 -13.93 9.41
CA ALA A 208 -18.02 -14.94 8.52
C ALA A 208 -18.42 -14.35 7.16
N GLY A 209 -19.17 -13.24 7.17
CA GLY A 209 -19.58 -12.53 5.96
C GLY A 209 -18.39 -12.00 5.15
N TYR A 210 -17.40 -11.44 5.83
CA TYR A 210 -16.18 -10.92 5.23
C TYR A 210 -15.39 -12.01 4.51
N LYS A 211 -15.17 -13.15 5.16
CA LYS A 211 -14.50 -14.31 4.55
C LYS A 211 -15.24 -14.84 3.33
N LEU A 212 -16.57 -14.89 3.37
CA LEU A 212 -17.38 -15.30 2.21
C LEU A 212 -17.22 -14.31 1.05
N LEU A 213 -17.22 -13.01 1.34
CA LEU A 213 -17.07 -11.98 0.32
C LEU A 213 -15.69 -12.02 -0.32
N LEU A 214 -14.62 -12.16 0.46
CA LEU A 214 -13.25 -12.33 -0.05
C LEU A 214 -13.15 -13.54 -0.99
N ARG A 215 -13.71 -14.69 -0.59
CA ARG A 215 -13.73 -15.89 -1.45
C ARG A 215 -14.47 -15.64 -2.76
N SER A 216 -15.58 -14.89 -2.74
CA SER A 216 -16.37 -14.59 -3.94
C SER A 216 -15.64 -13.71 -4.96
N ILE A 217 -14.65 -12.93 -4.51
CA ILE A 217 -13.80 -12.11 -5.38
C ILE A 217 -12.44 -12.75 -5.64
N GLY A 218 -12.24 -14.01 -5.25
CA GLY A 218 -11.00 -14.75 -5.49
C GLY A 218 -9.85 -14.40 -4.55
N CYS A 219 -10.10 -13.64 -3.47
CA CYS A 219 -9.07 -13.28 -2.50
C CYS A 219 -8.84 -14.37 -1.45
N THR A 220 -7.58 -14.49 -1.03
CA THR A 220 -7.17 -15.36 0.08
C THR A 220 -6.42 -14.58 1.15
N PHE A 221 -6.23 -15.18 2.33
CA PHE A 221 -5.35 -14.62 3.36
C PHE A 221 -3.92 -15.11 3.15
N MET A 222 -2.95 -14.26 3.47
CA MET A 222 -1.54 -14.63 3.50
C MET A 222 -1.31 -15.79 4.46
N ASN A 223 -0.57 -16.79 4.02
CA ASN A 223 -0.15 -17.91 4.85
C ASN A 223 1.25 -17.65 5.48
N ALA A 224 1.76 -18.62 6.23
CA ALA A 224 3.07 -18.48 6.87
C ALA A 224 4.23 -18.36 5.86
N GLU A 225 4.13 -18.95 4.68
CA GLU A 225 5.14 -18.83 3.62
C GLU A 225 5.18 -17.41 3.05
N ASP A 226 4.00 -16.83 2.77
CA ASP A 226 3.86 -15.44 2.31
C ASP A 226 4.47 -14.47 3.32
N GLN A 227 4.12 -14.64 4.60
CA GLN A 227 4.64 -13.83 5.70
C GLN A 227 6.16 -13.98 5.86
N ASN A 228 6.67 -15.21 5.78
CA ASN A 228 8.11 -15.48 5.87
C ASN A 228 8.88 -14.90 4.67
N ARG A 229 8.30 -14.91 3.47
CA ARG A 229 8.88 -14.24 2.28
C ARG A 229 9.08 -12.75 2.56
N ILE A 230 8.05 -12.09 3.09
CA ILE A 230 8.11 -10.65 3.42
C ILE A 230 9.18 -10.39 4.49
N LEU A 231 9.19 -11.19 5.56
CA LEU A 231 10.20 -11.08 6.61
C LEU A 231 11.63 -11.39 6.12
N ALA A 232 11.78 -12.28 5.14
CA ALA A 232 13.07 -12.61 4.55
C ALA A 232 13.62 -11.49 3.66
N ILE A 233 12.78 -10.86 2.84
CA ILE A 233 13.16 -9.68 2.04
C ILE A 233 13.63 -8.56 2.97
N LYS A 234 12.88 -8.31 4.05
CA LYS A 234 13.25 -7.38 5.14
C LYS A 234 14.60 -7.71 5.82
N ARG A 235 15.04 -8.97 5.82
CA ARG A 235 16.35 -9.38 6.36
C ARG A 235 17.50 -9.19 5.38
N GLN A 236 17.28 -9.39 4.08
CA GLN A 236 18.34 -9.31 3.06
C GLN A 236 18.83 -7.89 2.78
N GLN A 237 17.97 -6.88 2.91
CA GLN A 237 18.37 -5.47 2.75
C GLN A 237 19.45 -5.02 3.74
N ASN A 238 19.51 -5.63 4.92
CA ASN A 238 20.52 -5.31 5.93
C ASN A 238 21.94 -5.72 5.53
N LEU A 239 22.10 -6.67 4.62
CA LEU A 239 23.43 -7.11 4.19
C LEU A 239 24.05 -6.18 3.15
N ILE A 240 23.26 -5.24 2.61
CA ILE A 240 23.72 -4.27 1.59
C ILE A 240 24.08 -2.92 2.26
N ASN A 241 23.56 -2.66 3.46
CA ASN A 241 23.78 -1.41 4.21
C ASN A 241 24.70 -1.59 5.45
N CYS A 242 25.50 -2.67 5.52
CA CYS A 242 26.55 -2.91 6.51
C CYS A 242 27.89 -3.12 5.80
#